data_AF-A0A485NYE5-F1
#
_entry.id   AF-A0A485NYE5-F1
#
_cell.length_a   1.000
_cell.length_b   1.000
_cell.length_c   1.000
_cell.angle_alpha   90.00
_cell.angle_beta   90.00
_cell.angle_gamma   90.00
#
_symmetry.space_group_name_H-M   'P 1'
#
loop_
_entity.id
_entity.type
_entity.pdbx_description
1 polymer ?
#
loop_
_entity_poly.entity_id
_entity_poly.type
_entity_poly.pdbx_seq_one_letter_code
_entity_poly.pdbx_strand_id
1 'polypeptide(L)'
;NQYWRYDSDRDQAYTEDEQGRSYPRLISEGFPGIPSPLDTAFYDRRKQLIYFFKESLVFAFDVNRNQVLDSYPMKITEVFPGIEPQNHPFRNIDSAYYSYAHNSVFLLKGNAYWKVVNAKDKQHQPWLPSNGLFPKQPISGRWFDICDVHASTLNM
;
A
#
# COMPACT_ATOMS: atom_id res chain seq x y z
N ASN A 1 -9.45 -14.51 2.78
CA ASN A 1 -10.00 -13.58 3.79
C ASN A 1 -9.33 -13.73 5.17
N GLN A 2 -8.07 -14.12 5.20
CA GLN A 2 -7.35 -14.47 6.43
C GLN A 2 -6.00 -13.76 6.46
N TYR A 3 -5.41 -13.63 7.63
CA TYR A 3 -4.05 -13.12 7.81
C TYR A 3 -3.28 -13.96 8.82
N TRP A 4 -1.96 -13.90 8.67
CA TRP A 4 -0.98 -14.43 9.61
C TRP A 4 -0.14 -13.27 10.13
N ARG A 5 0.41 -13.43 11.34
CA ARG A 5 1.51 -12.59 11.81
C ARG A 5 2.82 -13.33 11.52
N TYR A 6 3.81 -12.61 11.05
CA TYR A 6 5.12 -13.15 10.71
C TYR A 6 6.18 -12.64 11.68
N ASP A 7 7.01 -13.56 12.19
CA ASP A 7 8.18 -13.29 13.02
C ASP A 7 9.40 -13.19 12.09
N SER A 8 9.86 -11.95 11.86
CA SER A 8 11.02 -11.70 11.01
C SER A 8 12.35 -12.15 11.61
N ASP A 9 12.43 -12.25 12.94
CA ASP A 9 13.67 -12.65 13.62
C ASP A 9 13.87 -14.16 13.55
N ARG A 10 12.77 -14.92 13.51
CA ARG A 10 12.77 -16.39 13.44
C ARG A 10 12.44 -16.95 12.06
N ASP A 11 12.16 -16.08 11.08
CA ASP A 11 11.74 -16.46 9.72
C ASP A 11 10.57 -17.48 9.71
N GLN A 12 9.52 -17.20 10.50
CA GLN A 12 8.36 -18.08 10.57
C GLN A 12 7.06 -17.33 10.87
N ALA A 13 5.93 -17.90 10.44
CA ALA A 13 4.63 -17.42 10.86
C ALA A 13 4.34 -17.83 12.31
N TYR A 14 3.74 -16.94 13.09
CA TYR A 14 3.20 -17.31 14.40
C TYR A 14 2.05 -18.31 14.21
N THR A 15 2.01 -19.33 15.08
CA THR A 15 0.88 -20.26 15.17
C THR A 15 -0.21 -19.73 16.09
N GLU A 16 0.14 -18.91 17.07
CA GLU A 16 -0.77 -18.33 18.07
C GLU A 16 -0.33 -16.90 18.43
N ASP A 17 -1.26 -16.10 18.94
CA ASP A 17 -0.96 -14.78 19.52
C ASP A 17 -0.70 -14.83 21.03
N GLU A 18 -0.39 -13.67 21.63
CA GLU A 18 -0.08 -13.53 23.05
C GLU A 18 -1.24 -13.93 23.98
N GLN A 19 -2.45 -14.08 23.45
CA GLN A 19 -3.64 -14.53 24.18
C GLN A 19 -4.02 -15.99 23.86
N GLY A 20 -3.17 -16.73 23.13
CA GLY A 20 -3.39 -18.13 22.75
C GLY A 20 -4.39 -18.32 21.60
N ARG A 21 -4.71 -17.27 20.84
CA ARG A 21 -5.60 -17.40 19.66
C ARG A 21 -4.79 -17.85 18.46
N SER A 22 -5.22 -18.92 17.80
CA SER A 22 -4.51 -19.51 16.67
C SER A 22 -4.61 -18.70 15.37
N TYR A 23 -3.57 -18.79 14.54
CA TYR A 23 -3.54 -18.32 13.15
C TYR A 23 -3.81 -19.47 12.16
N PRO A 24 -4.30 -19.19 10.94
CA PRO A 24 -4.73 -17.88 10.43
C PRO A 24 -5.94 -17.30 11.16
N ARG A 25 -6.01 -15.97 11.21
CA ARG A 25 -7.17 -15.26 11.74
C ARG A 25 -7.94 -14.55 10.63
N LEU A 26 -9.23 -14.36 10.83
CA LEU A 26 -10.03 -13.57 9.90
C LEU A 26 -9.58 -12.12 9.91
N ILE A 27 -9.50 -11.49 8.73
CA ILE A 27 -9.17 -10.07 8.63
C ILE A 27 -10.14 -9.22 9.46
N SER A 28 -11.43 -9.57 9.47
CA SER A 28 -12.45 -8.87 10.25
C SER A 28 -12.25 -8.92 11.76
N GLU A 29 -11.54 -9.92 12.29
CA GLU A 29 -11.23 -10.01 13.73
C GLU A 29 -10.01 -9.16 14.12
N GLY A 30 -9.01 -9.08 13.25
CA GLY A 30 -7.80 -8.29 13.49
C GLY A 30 -7.97 -6.82 13.10
N PHE A 31 -8.79 -6.57 12.08
CA PHE A 31 -8.99 -5.26 11.47
C PHE A 31 -10.49 -5.00 11.26
N PRO A 32 -11.24 -4.69 12.34
CA PRO A 32 -12.67 -4.44 12.25
C PRO A 32 -13.00 -3.32 11.25
N GLY A 33 -14.00 -3.54 10.39
CA GLY A 33 -14.41 -2.59 9.36
C GLY A 33 -13.62 -2.66 8.05
N ILE A 34 -12.55 -3.46 7.97
CA ILE A 34 -11.80 -3.68 6.73
C ILE A 34 -12.48 -4.79 5.91
N PRO A 35 -12.79 -4.55 4.62
CA PRO A 35 -13.45 -5.54 3.79
C PRO A 35 -12.50 -6.69 3.43
N SER A 36 -13.08 -7.79 2.95
CA SER A 36 -12.32 -8.91 2.41
C SER A 36 -13.00 -9.47 1.15
N PRO A 37 -12.27 -9.99 0.16
CA PRO A 37 -10.80 -9.91 0.01
C PRO A 37 -10.32 -8.47 -0.23
N LEU A 38 -9.01 -8.27 -0.12
CA LEU A 38 -8.29 -7.00 -0.32
C LEU A 38 -7.34 -7.13 -1.51
N ASP A 39 -7.00 -6.01 -2.13
CA ASP A 39 -6.01 -5.97 -3.21
C ASP A 39 -4.60 -5.82 -2.62
N THR A 40 -4.42 -4.87 -1.70
CA THR A 40 -3.13 -4.59 -1.07
C THR A 40 -3.29 -3.81 0.23
N ALA A 41 -2.20 -3.66 0.99
CA ALA A 41 -2.11 -2.79 2.14
C ALA A 41 -0.68 -2.27 2.34
N PHE A 42 -0.52 -1.09 2.96
CA PHE A 42 0.77 -0.65 3.49
C PHE A 42 0.60 0.12 4.80
N TYR A 43 1.63 0.11 5.64
CA TYR A 43 1.66 0.84 6.90
C TYR A 43 2.40 2.18 6.76
N ASP A 44 1.74 3.28 7.11
CA ASP A 44 2.36 4.60 7.28
C ASP A 44 2.72 4.83 8.76
N ARG A 45 3.99 4.55 9.09
CA ARG A 45 4.53 4.73 10.43
C ARG A 45 4.39 6.16 10.96
N ARG A 46 4.38 7.19 10.10
CA ARG A 46 4.30 8.58 10.57
C ARG A 46 2.89 8.92 11.06
N LYS A 47 1.87 8.29 10.48
CA LYS A 47 0.46 8.50 10.84
C LYS A 47 -0.08 7.43 11.77
N GLN A 48 0.66 6.32 11.98
CA GLN A 48 0.17 5.13 12.70
C GLN A 48 -1.08 4.54 12.03
N LEU A 49 -1.13 4.60 10.70
CA LEU A 49 -2.25 4.12 9.90
C LEU A 49 -1.81 2.97 8.99
N ILE A 50 -2.66 1.96 8.85
CA ILE A 50 -2.57 1.01 7.74
C ILE A 50 -3.57 1.45 6.67
N TYR A 51 -3.09 1.66 5.45
CA TYR A 51 -3.94 1.91 4.30
C TYR A 51 -4.24 0.59 3.61
N PHE A 52 -5.50 0.18 3.61
CA PHE A 52 -6.00 -0.99 2.89
C PHE A 52 -6.68 -0.58 1.59
N PHE A 53 -6.50 -1.36 0.53
CA PHE A 53 -7.04 -1.08 -0.79
C PHE A 53 -7.98 -2.20 -1.22
N LYS A 54 -9.14 -1.79 -1.75
CA LYS A 54 -10.10 -2.69 -2.39
C LYS A 54 -10.74 -1.99 -3.57
N GLU A 55 -10.50 -2.51 -4.76
CA GLU A 55 -10.89 -1.93 -6.03
C GLU A 55 -10.45 -0.46 -6.12
N SER A 56 -11.39 0.49 -6.24
CA SER A 56 -11.11 1.93 -6.28
C SER A 56 -11.15 2.60 -4.90
N LEU A 57 -11.33 1.83 -3.83
CA LEU A 57 -11.50 2.35 -2.47
C LEU A 57 -10.24 2.14 -1.63
N VAL A 58 -9.97 3.12 -0.77
CA VAL A 58 -8.95 3.07 0.26
C VAL A 58 -9.66 3.12 1.61
N PHE A 59 -9.14 2.39 2.59
CA PHE A 59 -9.54 2.41 3.99
C PHE A 59 -8.31 2.79 4.81
N ALA A 60 -8.42 3.78 5.70
CA ALA A 60 -7.37 4.11 6.65
C ALA A 60 -7.71 3.53 8.02
N PHE A 61 -6.97 2.53 8.43
CA PHE A 61 -7.12 1.86 9.72
C PHE A 61 -6.16 2.47 10.74
N ASP A 62 -6.69 3.05 11.81
CA ASP A 62 -5.92 3.55 12.93
C ASP A 62 -5.50 2.40 13.84
N VAL A 63 -4.20 2.13 13.88
CA VAL A 63 -3.64 1.01 14.65
C VAL A 63 -3.79 1.23 16.15
N ASN A 64 -3.73 2.49 16.62
CA ASN A 64 -3.85 2.79 18.04
C ASN A 64 -5.28 2.63 18.54
N ARG A 65 -6.27 2.99 17.70
CA ARG A 65 -7.69 2.89 18.03
C ARG A 65 -8.31 1.55 17.60
N ASN A 66 -7.59 0.76 16.81
CA ASN A 66 -8.05 -0.49 16.24
C ASN A 66 -9.37 -0.34 15.45
N GLN A 67 -9.48 0.73 14.66
CA GLN A 67 -10.69 1.05 13.89
C GLN A 67 -10.38 1.79 12.59
N VAL A 68 -11.27 1.69 11.61
CA VAL A 68 -11.25 2.55 10.41
C VAL A 68 -11.57 4.00 10.82
N LEU A 69 -10.87 4.96 10.23
CA LEU A 69 -11.19 6.39 10.41
C LEU A 69 -12.56 6.72 9.83
N ASP A 70 -13.33 7.57 10.51
CA ASP A 70 -14.73 7.91 10.15
C ASP A 70 -14.90 8.50 8.74
N SER A 71 -13.85 9.13 8.20
CA SER A 71 -13.86 9.69 6.84
C SER A 71 -13.65 8.65 5.73
N TYR A 72 -13.44 7.38 6.07
CA TYR A 72 -13.15 6.29 5.13
C TYR A 72 -14.32 5.29 5.05
N PRO A 73 -14.50 4.61 3.91
CA PRO A 73 -13.61 4.58 2.74
C PRO A 73 -13.71 5.81 1.83
N MET A 74 -12.60 6.13 1.17
CA MET A 74 -12.52 7.18 0.14
C MET A 74 -12.04 6.60 -1.18
N LYS A 75 -12.30 7.30 -2.29
CA LYS A 75 -11.72 6.90 -3.59
C LYS A 75 -10.20 7.06 -3.56
N ILE A 76 -9.48 6.13 -4.19
CA ILE A 76 -8.01 6.22 -4.30
C ILE A 76 -7.55 7.54 -4.91
N THR A 77 -8.30 8.10 -5.86
CA THR A 77 -7.99 9.40 -6.50
C THR A 77 -8.10 10.60 -5.55
N GLU A 78 -8.84 10.46 -4.46
CA GLU A 78 -8.97 11.49 -3.42
C GLU A 78 -7.85 11.36 -2.38
N VAL A 79 -7.47 10.13 -2.03
CA VAL A 79 -6.41 9.86 -1.03
C VAL A 79 -5.01 10.02 -1.62
N PHE A 80 -4.84 9.66 -2.89
CA PHE A 80 -3.59 9.68 -3.65
C PHE A 80 -3.79 10.37 -5.01
N PRO A 81 -3.96 11.69 -5.06
CA PRO A 81 -4.26 12.39 -6.31
C PRO A 81 -3.08 12.29 -7.30
N GLY A 82 -3.37 12.02 -8.58
CA GLY A 82 -2.36 12.09 -9.63
C GLY A 82 -1.89 13.54 -9.83
N ILE A 83 -0.59 13.77 -9.97
CA ILE A 83 -0.07 15.12 -10.26
C ILE A 83 -0.27 15.52 -11.73
N GLU A 84 -0.45 14.53 -12.61
CA GLU A 84 -0.77 14.72 -14.03
C GLU A 84 -2.14 14.12 -14.37
N PRO A 85 -2.94 14.77 -15.23
CA PRO A 85 -4.21 14.23 -15.69
C PRO A 85 -4.06 12.85 -16.30
N GLN A 86 -5.00 11.95 -15.99
CA GLN A 86 -5.05 10.57 -16.50
C GLN A 86 -3.85 9.67 -16.14
N ASN A 87 -2.88 10.15 -15.35
CA ASN A 87 -1.74 9.34 -14.88
C ASN A 87 -1.97 8.83 -13.47
N HIS A 88 -2.81 7.82 -13.35
CA HIS A 88 -3.21 7.26 -12.06
C HIS A 88 -3.61 5.77 -12.23
N PRO A 89 -3.38 4.88 -11.23
CA PRO A 89 -3.74 3.46 -11.36
C PRO A 89 -5.25 3.18 -11.25
N PHE A 90 -6.01 4.13 -10.70
CA PHE A 90 -7.48 4.23 -10.52
C PHE A 90 -8.17 3.16 -9.66
N ARG A 91 -7.69 1.92 -9.66
CA ARG A 91 -8.24 0.80 -8.88
C ARG A 91 -7.29 -0.40 -8.91
N ASN A 92 -7.54 -1.42 -8.09
CA ASN A 92 -6.90 -2.74 -8.18
C ASN A 92 -5.37 -2.62 -8.14
N ILE A 93 -4.85 -2.12 -7.02
CA ILE A 93 -3.41 -1.98 -6.80
C ILE A 93 -2.85 -3.34 -6.39
N ASP A 94 -1.84 -3.82 -7.10
CA ASP A 94 -1.29 -5.18 -6.88
C ASP A 94 -0.43 -5.22 -5.62
N SER A 95 0.35 -4.16 -5.37
CA SER A 95 1.19 -4.06 -4.19
C SER A 95 1.46 -2.61 -3.81
N ALA A 96 1.70 -2.38 -2.51
CA ALA A 96 2.10 -1.08 -2.00
C ALA A 96 3.10 -1.27 -0.87
N TYR A 97 4.16 -0.46 -0.83
CA TYR A 97 5.12 -0.52 0.26
C TYR A 97 5.82 0.81 0.48
N TYR A 98 6.32 1.00 1.70
CA TYR A 98 7.18 2.13 2.04
C TYR A 98 8.66 1.75 1.86
N SER A 99 9.37 2.51 1.04
CA SER A 99 10.80 2.33 0.81
C SER A 99 11.62 3.24 1.71
N TYR A 100 12.45 2.65 2.59
CA TYR A 100 13.39 3.38 3.43
C TYR A 100 14.49 4.07 2.61
N ALA A 101 15.03 3.40 1.59
CA ALA A 101 16.07 3.95 0.71
C ALA A 101 15.62 5.24 0.01
N HIS A 102 14.32 5.35 -0.29
CA HIS A 102 13.75 6.47 -1.04
C HIS A 102 12.87 7.40 -0.21
N ASN A 103 12.63 7.06 1.06
CA ASN A 103 11.75 7.77 1.97
C ASN A 103 10.39 8.09 1.32
N SER A 104 9.76 7.10 0.67
CA SER A 104 8.54 7.28 -0.10
C SER A 104 7.76 5.96 -0.20
N VAL A 105 6.46 6.06 -0.38
CA VAL A 105 5.58 4.93 -0.69
C VAL A 105 5.57 4.71 -2.20
N PHE A 106 5.56 3.44 -2.61
CA PHE A 106 5.37 3.05 -4.00
C PHE A 106 4.07 2.26 -4.12
N LEU A 107 3.23 2.63 -5.08
CA LEU A 107 2.08 1.83 -5.51
C LEU A 107 2.45 1.11 -6.80
N LEU A 108 2.21 -0.19 -6.89
CA LEU A 108 2.57 -1.03 -8.02
C LEU A 108 1.30 -1.61 -8.65
N LYS A 109 1.25 -1.57 -9.99
CA LYS A 109 0.16 -2.16 -10.77
C LYS A 109 0.67 -2.58 -12.14
N GLY A 110 0.50 -3.86 -12.48
CA GLY A 110 1.08 -4.46 -13.68
C GLY A 110 2.60 -4.26 -13.71
N ASN A 111 3.12 -3.75 -14.81
CA ASN A 111 4.56 -3.47 -14.99
C ASN A 111 4.98 -2.06 -14.59
N ALA A 112 4.10 -1.32 -13.92
CA ALA A 112 4.31 0.08 -13.60
C ALA A 112 4.23 0.36 -12.09
N TYR A 113 4.92 1.41 -11.67
CA TYR A 113 4.81 1.95 -10.33
C TYR A 113 4.55 3.45 -10.34
N TRP A 114 3.95 3.92 -9.24
CA TRP A 114 3.77 5.33 -8.93
C TRP A 114 4.48 5.61 -7.60
N LYS A 115 5.39 6.59 -7.62
CA LYS A 115 6.03 7.11 -6.39
C LYS A 115 5.08 8.13 -5.75
N VAL A 116 4.84 7.99 -4.45
CA VAL A 116 4.09 8.96 -3.67
C VAL A 116 4.98 10.15 -3.30
N VAL A 117 4.49 11.37 -3.52
CA VAL A 117 5.11 12.63 -3.14
C VAL A 117 5.50 12.58 -1.66
N ASN A 118 6.79 12.80 -1.39
CA ASN A 118 7.33 12.84 -0.04
C ASN A 118 7.68 14.27 0.40
N ALA A 119 8.18 14.41 1.63
CA ALA A 119 8.52 15.72 2.18
C ALA A 119 9.65 16.43 1.41
N LYS A 120 10.63 15.68 0.89
CA LYS A 120 11.73 16.25 0.10
C LYS A 120 11.22 16.78 -1.24
N ASP A 121 10.31 16.07 -1.89
CA ASP A 121 9.69 16.52 -3.14
C ASP A 121 8.97 17.85 -2.92
N LYS A 122 8.18 17.97 -1.84
CA LYS A 122 7.47 19.22 -1.49
C LYS A 122 8.39 20.36 -1.08
N GLN A 123 9.56 20.08 -0.50
CA GLN A 123 10.56 21.13 -0.21
C GLN A 123 11.07 21.80 -1.49
N HIS A 124 11.25 21.02 -2.56
CA HIS A 124 11.70 21.54 -3.86
C HIS A 124 10.53 22.10 -4.69
N GLN A 125 9.36 21.49 -4.59
CA GLN A 125 8.15 21.86 -5.34
C GLN A 125 6.94 21.98 -4.39
N PRO A 126 6.76 23.13 -3.73
CA PRO A 126 5.74 23.30 -2.69
C PRO A 126 4.28 23.13 -3.14
N TRP A 127 4.01 23.29 -4.43
CA TRP A 127 2.67 23.14 -5.02
C TRP A 127 2.23 21.68 -5.19
N LEU A 128 3.14 20.70 -5.00
CA LEU A 128 2.78 19.29 -5.12
C LEU A 128 1.73 18.90 -4.07
N PRO A 129 0.66 18.17 -4.45
CA PRO A 129 -0.36 17.75 -3.52
C PRO A 129 0.22 16.75 -2.51
N SER A 130 -0.27 16.82 -1.27
CA SER A 130 0.03 15.80 -0.27
C SER A 130 -0.47 14.44 -0.76
N ASN A 131 0.32 13.38 -0.54
CA ASN A 131 0.07 12.03 -1.09
C ASN A 131 -0.03 11.97 -2.63
N GLY A 132 0.42 13.01 -3.36
CA GLY A 132 0.37 13.02 -4.81
C GLY A 132 1.08 11.82 -5.44
N LEU A 133 0.61 11.34 -6.58
CA LEU A 133 1.29 10.31 -7.36
C LEU A 133 2.05 10.94 -8.53
N PHE A 134 3.36 10.74 -8.55
CA PHE A 134 4.16 11.02 -9.74
C PHE A 134 3.74 10.14 -10.91
N PRO A 135 3.96 10.58 -12.16
CA PRO A 135 3.69 9.79 -13.36
C PRO A 135 4.26 8.38 -13.28
N LYS A 136 3.49 7.41 -13.78
CA LYS A 136 3.89 6.01 -13.81
C LYS A 136 5.27 5.83 -14.46
N GLN A 137 6.06 4.94 -13.88
CA GLN A 137 7.36 4.52 -14.40
C GLN A 137 7.38 2.98 -14.50
N PRO A 138 8.17 2.40 -15.41
CA PRO A 138 8.30 0.94 -15.51
C PRO A 138 9.04 0.39 -14.29
N ILE A 139 8.55 -0.71 -13.72
CA ILE A 139 9.19 -1.39 -12.58
C ILE A 139 10.63 -1.79 -12.92
N SER A 140 10.88 -2.25 -14.15
CA SER A 140 12.21 -2.61 -14.65
C SER A 140 13.24 -1.47 -14.63
N GLY A 141 12.79 -0.21 -14.58
CA GLY A 141 13.68 0.95 -14.47
C GLY A 141 14.15 1.24 -13.04
N ARG A 142 13.61 0.52 -12.05
CA ARG A 142 13.84 0.78 -10.62
C ARG A 142 14.33 -0.43 -9.85
N TRP A 143 13.74 -1.59 -10.09
CA TRP A 143 14.12 -2.84 -9.46
C TRP A 143 14.74 -3.76 -10.50
N PHE A 144 16.06 -3.66 -10.65
CA PHE A 144 16.83 -4.42 -11.65
C PHE A 144 17.01 -5.90 -11.29
N ASP A 145 16.75 -6.24 -10.03
CA ASP A 145 16.90 -7.54 -9.40
C ASP A 145 15.58 -8.33 -9.34
N ILE A 146 14.45 -7.75 -9.74
CA ILE A 146 13.17 -8.44 -9.84
C ILE A 146 13.02 -9.00 -11.26
N CYS A 147 12.82 -10.31 -11.39
CA CYS A 147 12.58 -10.97 -12.67
C CYS A 147 11.16 -10.70 -13.20
N ASP A 148 10.94 -10.93 -14.49
CA ASP A 148 9.62 -10.88 -15.16
C ASP A 148 8.88 -9.53 -15.15
N VAL A 149 9.57 -8.45 -14.77
CA VAL A 149 9.01 -7.08 -14.76
C VAL A 149 9.22 -6.32 -16.06
N HIS A 150 9.96 -6.89 -17.02
CA HIS A 150 10.24 -6.24 -18.29
C HIS A 150 9.06 -6.41 -19.24
N ALA A 151 8.72 -5.38 -20.02
CA ALA A 151 7.59 -5.46 -20.95
C ALA A 151 7.71 -6.62 -21.97
N SER A 152 8.94 -7.07 -22.26
CA SER A 152 9.20 -8.20 -23.15
C SER A 152 8.89 -9.57 -22.55
N THR A 153 8.79 -9.70 -21.22
CA THR A 153 8.52 -10.97 -20.54
C THR A 153 7.03 -11.19 -20.24
N LEU A 154 6.20 -10.15 -20.39
CA LEU A 154 4.77 -10.16 -20.06
C LEU A 154 3.85 -10.51 -21.24
N ASN A 155 4.40 -10.69 -22.44
CA ASN A 155 3.67 -11.03 -23.67
C ASN A 155 3.82 -12.52 -24.07
N MET A 156 4.23 -13.40 -23.15
CA MET A 156 4.30 -14.85 -23.39
C MET A 156 3.05 -15.57 -22.89
#